data_AF-A0A1H5USD3-F1
#
_entry.id   AF-A0A1H5USD3-F1
#
_cell.length_a   1.000
_cell.length_b   1.000
_cell.length_c   1.000
_cell.angle_alpha   90.00
_cell.angle_beta   90.00
_cell.angle_gamma   90.00
#
_symmetry.space_group_name_H-M   'P 1'
#
loop_
_entity.id
_entity.type
_entity.pdbx_description
1 polymer ?
#
loop_
_entity_poly.entity_id
_entity_poly.type
_entity_poly.pdbx_seq_one_letter_code
_entity_poly.pdbx_strand_id
1 'polypeptide(L)'
;MVVLSYLFYVLVFPGLLFSTIVGLILSGIDRKVVARMQKRIGPPIIQPFYDFFKLLGKETIVPRTASRKTFLYAPVIGLLALVTVALFIPMFKFTAISTVADIIVIIYLLTIPAVALIIGGAASGSPYAGVGISREMVAIISYELPLVIVLLTIGKKVGMALNNGAITFSLSQIVNYQAQYGPMITKWSLIPAAIALLLIIPIKVGSVPFDIAEAETEICEGPLVEYSGVPLAIFKLNHAIKMFIMTSLFVTLFLSGKGTGILIVDILLQVILSAIVVIVSISTLKAITARLKVEQVLKFFWTYPTALALLSLILVWMGF
;
A
#
# COMPACT_ATOMS: atom_id res chain seq x y z
N MET A 1 -22.26 -8.28 -22.87
CA MET A 1 -20.88 -7.76 -23.12
C MET A 1 -20.35 -6.95 -21.94
N VAL A 2 -21.13 -6.03 -21.35
CA VAL A 2 -20.71 -5.20 -20.21
C VAL A 2 -20.31 -6.00 -18.95
N VAL A 3 -21.05 -7.05 -18.59
CA VAL A 3 -20.69 -7.91 -17.44
C VAL A 3 -19.36 -8.63 -17.68
N LEU A 4 -19.10 -9.06 -18.92
CA LEU A 4 -17.86 -9.76 -19.27
C LEU A 4 -16.65 -8.82 -19.18
N SER A 5 -16.79 -7.55 -19.55
CA SER A 5 -15.73 -6.54 -19.38
C SER A 5 -15.44 -6.24 -17.92
N TYR A 6 -16.46 -6.13 -17.06
CA TYR A 6 -16.24 -5.94 -15.62
C TYR A 6 -15.57 -7.16 -14.98
N LEU A 7 -15.98 -8.37 -15.39
CA LEU A 7 -15.39 -9.61 -14.91
C LEU A 7 -13.92 -9.73 -15.35
N PHE A 8 -13.60 -9.29 -16.58
CA PHE A 8 -12.23 -9.15 -17.05
C PHE A 8 -11.44 -8.14 -16.21
N TYR A 9 -12.03 -6.99 -15.86
CA TYR A 9 -11.34 -6.00 -15.04
C TYR A 9 -11.00 -6.49 -13.64
N VAL A 10 -11.95 -7.20 -13.02
CA VAL A 10 -11.80 -7.78 -11.68
C VAL A 10 -10.80 -8.93 -11.66
N LEU A 11 -10.87 -9.86 -12.61
CA LEU A 11 -10.02 -11.05 -12.60
C LEU A 11 -8.64 -10.83 -13.22
N VAL A 12 -8.58 -10.10 -14.34
CA VAL A 12 -7.36 -10.03 -15.17
C VAL A 12 -6.60 -8.73 -14.93
N PHE A 13 -7.17 -7.60 -15.36
CA PHE A 13 -6.48 -6.32 -15.36
C PHE A 13 -7.46 -5.16 -15.10
N PRO A 14 -7.26 -4.29 -14.10
CA PRO A 14 -6.10 -4.18 -13.21
C PRO A 14 -6.21 -4.99 -11.91
N GLY A 15 -7.25 -5.83 -11.76
CA GLY A 15 -7.59 -6.54 -10.54
C GLY A 15 -6.64 -7.69 -10.15
N LEU A 16 -7.17 -8.90 -9.98
CA LEU A 16 -6.50 -9.97 -9.24
C LEU A 16 -5.18 -10.45 -9.87
N LEU A 17 -5.19 -10.88 -11.14
CA LEU A 17 -3.99 -11.44 -11.77
C LEU A 17 -2.88 -10.40 -11.91
N PHE A 18 -3.20 -9.22 -12.43
CA PHE A 18 -2.24 -8.15 -12.62
C PHE A 18 -1.61 -7.69 -11.28
N SER A 19 -2.43 -7.37 -10.28
CA SER A 19 -1.93 -6.91 -8.98
C SER A 19 -1.09 -7.97 -8.26
N THR A 20 -1.44 -9.25 -8.41
CA THR A 20 -0.67 -10.38 -7.87
C THR A 20 0.70 -10.48 -8.54
N ILE A 21 0.75 -10.49 -9.88
CA ILE A 21 2.01 -10.62 -10.63
C ILE A 21 2.93 -9.44 -10.32
N VAL A 22 2.43 -8.20 -10.41
CA VAL A 22 3.23 -7.01 -10.15
C VAL A 22 3.65 -6.93 -8.68
N GLY A 23 2.75 -7.19 -7.73
CA GLY A 23 3.07 -7.20 -6.31
C GLY A 23 4.17 -8.21 -5.96
N LEU A 24 4.12 -9.42 -6.50
CA LEU A 24 5.16 -10.44 -6.29
C LEU A 24 6.50 -10.06 -6.93
N ILE A 25 6.49 -9.45 -8.13
CA ILE A 25 7.71 -8.92 -8.77
C ILE A 25 8.33 -7.82 -7.91
N LEU A 26 7.53 -6.87 -7.42
CA LEU A 26 7.99 -5.79 -6.55
C LEU A 26 8.58 -6.32 -5.24
N SER A 27 7.95 -7.31 -4.63
CA SER A 27 8.51 -8.01 -3.45
C SER A 27 9.85 -8.69 -3.77
N GLY A 28 9.98 -9.26 -4.96
CA GLY A 28 11.24 -9.87 -5.43
C GLY A 28 12.34 -8.84 -5.65
N ILE A 29 11.99 -7.68 -6.21
CA ILE A 29 12.89 -6.53 -6.37
C ILE A 29 13.37 -6.05 -4.99
N ASP A 30 12.46 -5.88 -4.02
CA ASP A 30 12.83 -5.47 -2.65
C ASP A 30 13.90 -6.40 -2.05
N ARG A 31 13.65 -7.71 -2.08
CA ARG A 31 14.60 -8.71 -1.54
C ARG A 31 15.97 -8.63 -2.22
N LYS A 32 15.99 -8.46 -3.54
CA LYS A 32 17.25 -8.38 -4.31
C LYS A 32 18.01 -7.10 -4.03
N VAL A 33 17.32 -5.96 -3.94
CA VAL A 33 17.92 -4.65 -3.66
C VAL A 33 18.48 -4.60 -2.25
N VAL A 34 17.72 -5.02 -1.24
CA VAL A 34 18.18 -5.07 0.16
C VAL A 34 19.42 -5.97 0.30
N ALA A 35 19.41 -7.15 -0.34
CA ALA A 35 20.58 -8.04 -0.33
C ALA A 35 21.82 -7.39 -0.94
N ARG A 36 21.68 -6.69 -2.07
CA ARG A 36 22.77 -5.98 -2.73
C ARG A 36 23.31 -4.83 -1.88
N MET A 37 22.45 -4.06 -1.22
CA MET A 37 22.86 -3.01 -0.27
C MET A 37 23.64 -3.58 0.92
N GLN A 38 23.27 -4.79 1.37
CA GLN A 38 23.97 -5.53 2.43
C GLN A 38 25.21 -6.30 1.93
N LYS A 39 25.65 -6.07 0.69
CA LYS A 39 26.80 -6.76 0.06
C LYS A 39 26.68 -8.31 0.04
N ARG A 40 25.47 -8.85 -0.07
CA ARG A 40 25.21 -10.29 -0.26
C ARG A 40 24.42 -10.56 -1.54
N ILE A 41 24.47 -11.81 -2.00
CA ILE A 41 23.69 -12.24 -3.16
C ILE A 41 22.26 -12.52 -2.70
N GLY A 42 21.31 -11.75 -3.23
CA GLY A 42 19.89 -11.94 -2.97
C GLY A 42 19.28 -13.07 -3.81
N PRO A 43 18.09 -13.57 -3.42
CA PRO A 43 17.35 -14.56 -4.19
C PRO A 43 16.94 -14.01 -5.57
N PRO A 44 16.56 -14.89 -6.53
CA PRO A 44 16.02 -14.45 -7.81
C PRO A 44 14.72 -13.66 -7.62
N ILE A 45 14.40 -12.75 -8.55
CA ILE A 45 13.19 -11.90 -8.50
C ILE A 45 11.91 -12.75 -8.49
N ILE A 46 11.96 -13.96 -9.08
CA ILE A 46 10.83 -14.88 -9.18
C ILE A 46 10.59 -15.64 -7.85
N GLN A 47 11.50 -15.55 -6.86
CA GLN A 47 11.38 -16.28 -5.59
C GLN A 47 10.02 -16.12 -4.88
N PRO A 48 9.40 -14.93 -4.80
CA PRO A 48 8.08 -14.79 -4.17
C PRO A 48 6.98 -15.61 -4.84
N PHE A 49 7.08 -15.89 -6.15
CA PHE A 49 6.14 -16.79 -6.84
C PHE A 49 6.31 -18.21 -6.35
N TYR A 50 7.55 -18.71 -6.26
CA TYR A 50 7.83 -20.05 -5.73
C TYR A 50 7.38 -20.18 -4.28
N ASP A 51 7.63 -19.16 -3.45
CA ASP A 51 7.19 -19.15 -2.06
C ASP A 51 5.66 -19.21 -1.94
N PHE A 52 4.94 -18.47 -2.78
CA PHE A 52 3.48 -18.49 -2.83
C PHE A 52 2.93 -19.86 -3.22
N PHE A 53 3.39 -20.44 -4.34
CA PHE A 53 2.95 -21.77 -4.78
C PHE A 53 3.35 -22.87 -3.80
N LYS A 54 4.52 -22.76 -3.17
CA LYS A 54 4.95 -23.66 -2.10
C LYS A 54 3.98 -23.65 -0.93
N LEU A 55 3.51 -22.47 -0.49
CA LEU A 55 2.56 -22.36 0.61
C LEU A 55 1.17 -22.88 0.22
N LEU A 56 0.75 -22.73 -1.04
CA LEU A 56 -0.49 -23.32 -1.54
C LEU A 56 -0.48 -24.86 -1.51
N GLY A 57 0.68 -25.48 -1.72
CA GLY A 57 0.85 -26.93 -1.64
C GLY A 57 1.00 -27.48 -0.22
N LYS A 58 1.04 -26.63 0.81
CA LYS A 58 1.15 -27.05 2.22
C LYS A 58 -0.23 -27.24 2.85
N GLU A 59 -0.30 -28.19 3.77
CA GLU A 59 -1.49 -28.42 4.59
C GLU A 59 -1.82 -27.22 5.48
N THR A 60 -3.12 -26.95 5.62
CA THR A 60 -3.65 -25.89 6.47
C THR A 60 -4.00 -26.45 7.85
N ILE A 61 -3.21 -26.09 8.85
CA ILE A 61 -3.45 -26.43 10.25
C ILE A 61 -4.25 -25.29 10.89
N VAL A 62 -5.42 -25.62 11.45
CA VAL A 62 -6.25 -24.66 12.19
C VAL A 62 -6.20 -25.01 13.68
N PRO A 63 -5.84 -24.07 14.56
CA PRO A 63 -5.78 -24.32 16.00
C PRO A 63 -7.16 -24.72 16.56
N ARG A 64 -7.17 -25.56 17.61
CA ARG A 64 -8.41 -26.02 18.26
C ARG A 64 -9.18 -24.90 18.95
N THR A 65 -8.45 -23.90 19.46
CA THR A 65 -8.99 -22.70 20.12
C THR A 65 -9.52 -21.66 19.13
N ALA A 66 -9.20 -21.81 17.84
CA ALA A 66 -9.50 -20.80 16.84
C ALA A 66 -10.93 -20.87 16.32
N SER A 67 -11.51 -19.70 16.03
CA SER A 67 -12.77 -19.64 15.27
C SER A 67 -12.51 -19.97 13.80
N ARG A 68 -12.77 -21.22 13.41
CA ARG A 68 -12.42 -21.77 12.09
C ARG A 68 -12.88 -20.91 10.91
N LYS A 69 -14.12 -20.41 10.93
CA LYS A 69 -14.67 -19.60 9.83
C LYS A 69 -13.93 -18.27 9.73
N THR A 70 -13.84 -17.54 10.83
CA THR A 70 -13.20 -16.21 10.86
C THR A 70 -11.72 -16.30 10.49
N PHE A 71 -11.02 -17.30 11.01
CA PHE A 71 -9.60 -17.54 10.73
C PHE A 71 -9.33 -17.79 9.24
N LEU A 72 -10.17 -18.59 8.56
CA LEU A 72 -9.98 -18.89 7.14
C LEU A 72 -10.42 -17.75 6.21
N TYR A 73 -11.50 -17.04 6.53
CA TYR A 73 -12.05 -15.98 5.67
C TYR A 73 -11.36 -14.63 5.84
N ALA A 74 -10.74 -14.34 6.99
CA ALA A 74 -10.03 -13.09 7.24
C ALA A 74 -9.02 -12.74 6.13
N PRO A 75 -8.06 -13.61 5.75
CA PRO A 75 -7.13 -13.32 4.67
C PRO A 75 -7.81 -13.03 3.33
N VAL A 76 -8.91 -13.72 3.02
CA VAL A 76 -9.67 -13.56 1.77
C VAL A 76 -10.37 -12.19 1.72
N ILE A 77 -10.93 -11.74 2.84
CA ILE A 77 -11.56 -10.41 2.92
C ILE A 77 -10.53 -9.31 2.65
N GLY A 78 -9.32 -9.43 3.22
CA GLY A 78 -8.23 -8.50 2.94
C GLY A 78 -7.83 -8.49 1.46
N LEU A 79 -7.78 -9.66 0.82
CA LEU A 79 -7.45 -9.78 -0.60
C LEU A 79 -8.51 -9.12 -1.48
N LEU A 80 -9.79 -9.39 -1.23
CA LEU A 80 -10.90 -8.80 -1.98
C LEU A 80 -10.91 -7.27 -1.88
N ALA A 81 -10.63 -6.72 -0.69
CA ALA A 81 -10.51 -5.28 -0.51
C ALA A 81 -9.37 -4.69 -1.35
N LEU A 82 -8.19 -5.32 -1.35
CA LEU A 82 -7.05 -4.88 -2.15
C LEU A 82 -7.35 -4.94 -3.66
N VAL A 83 -7.95 -6.04 -4.13
CA VAL A 83 -8.35 -6.17 -5.53
C VAL A 83 -9.34 -5.07 -5.92
N THR A 84 -10.29 -4.76 -5.04
CA THR A 84 -11.24 -3.66 -5.25
C THR A 84 -10.54 -2.30 -5.34
N VAL A 85 -9.56 -2.02 -4.47
CA VAL A 85 -8.76 -0.79 -4.55
C VAL A 85 -8.01 -0.69 -5.87
N ALA A 86 -7.43 -1.79 -6.36
CA ALA A 86 -6.70 -1.80 -7.63
C ALA A 86 -7.57 -1.40 -8.83
N LEU A 87 -8.89 -1.59 -8.78
CA LEU A 87 -9.83 -1.17 -9.83
C LEU A 87 -10.03 0.35 -9.88
N PHE A 88 -9.85 1.02 -8.75
CA PHE A 88 -10.08 2.46 -8.61
C PHE A 88 -8.82 3.30 -8.82
N ILE A 89 -7.63 2.70 -8.73
CA ILE A 89 -6.38 3.43 -8.95
C ILE A 89 -6.18 3.67 -10.46
N PRO A 90 -6.13 4.94 -10.91
CA PRO A 90 -5.85 5.25 -12.32
C PRO A 90 -4.42 4.87 -12.70
N MET A 91 -4.24 4.18 -13.83
CA MET A 91 -2.92 4.03 -14.43
C MET A 91 -2.82 4.97 -15.63
N PHE A 92 -2.31 6.18 -15.39
CA PHE A 92 -2.35 7.29 -16.33
C PHE A 92 -3.79 7.52 -16.85
N LYS A 93 -4.04 7.34 -18.15
CA LYS A 93 -5.35 7.58 -18.76
C LYS A 93 -6.34 6.43 -18.56
N PHE A 94 -5.88 5.25 -18.14
CA PHE A 94 -6.73 4.09 -17.97
C PHE A 94 -7.22 3.96 -16.54
N THR A 95 -8.54 3.85 -16.38
CA THR A 95 -9.23 3.51 -15.13
C THR A 95 -10.31 2.49 -15.45
N ALA A 96 -10.40 1.42 -14.66
CA ALA A 96 -11.45 0.42 -14.86
C ALA A 96 -12.81 0.98 -14.40
N ILE A 97 -12.84 1.70 -13.28
CA ILE A 97 -14.04 2.31 -12.71
C ILE A 97 -13.69 3.73 -12.26
N SER A 98 -14.03 4.75 -13.05
CA SER A 98 -13.66 6.15 -12.79
C SER A 98 -14.73 6.97 -12.06
N THR A 99 -16.00 6.57 -12.14
CA THR A 99 -17.14 7.38 -11.72
C THR A 99 -17.67 7.09 -10.33
N VAL A 100 -17.23 5.99 -9.69
CA VAL A 100 -17.87 5.46 -8.46
C VAL A 100 -17.04 5.69 -7.19
N ALA A 101 -15.72 5.85 -7.29
CA ALA A 101 -14.85 5.91 -6.11
C ALA A 101 -14.00 7.19 -6.06
N ASP A 102 -14.20 7.93 -4.98
CA ASP A 102 -13.32 9.02 -4.57
C ASP A 102 -12.18 8.51 -3.68
N ILE A 103 -11.19 9.37 -3.46
CA ILE A 103 -10.04 9.12 -2.57
C ILE A 103 -10.50 8.59 -1.20
N ILE A 104 -11.59 9.13 -0.65
CA ILE A 104 -12.12 8.75 0.67
C ILE A 104 -12.48 7.25 0.68
N VAL A 105 -13.14 6.76 -0.37
CA VAL A 105 -13.50 5.34 -0.50
C VAL A 105 -12.25 4.47 -0.52
N ILE A 106 -11.20 4.90 -1.24
CA ILE A 106 -9.93 4.17 -1.32
C ILE A 106 -9.23 4.11 0.04
N ILE A 107 -9.21 5.19 0.83
CA ILE A 107 -8.63 5.17 2.18
C ILE A 107 -9.32 4.12 3.04
N TYR A 108 -10.66 4.11 3.06
CA TYR A 108 -11.43 3.13 3.84
C TYR A 108 -11.22 1.70 3.33
N LEU A 109 -11.16 1.48 2.02
CA LEU A 109 -10.85 0.15 1.48
C LEU A 109 -9.43 -0.29 1.84
N LEU A 110 -8.47 0.63 1.97
CA LEU A 110 -7.10 0.36 2.39
C LEU A 110 -6.96 0.05 3.89
N THR A 111 -7.96 0.33 4.73
CA THR A 111 -7.95 -0.09 6.14
C THR A 111 -8.44 -1.53 6.32
N ILE A 112 -9.30 -2.03 5.43
CA ILE A 112 -9.87 -3.39 5.51
C ILE A 112 -8.79 -4.48 5.59
N PRO A 113 -7.68 -4.46 4.83
CA PRO A 113 -6.64 -5.50 4.95
C PRO A 113 -5.96 -5.53 6.31
N ALA A 114 -5.79 -4.38 6.97
CA ALA A 114 -5.23 -4.30 8.31
C ALA A 114 -6.25 -4.78 9.36
N VAL A 115 -7.52 -4.41 9.21
CA VAL A 115 -8.62 -4.94 10.04
C VAL A 115 -8.77 -6.45 9.85
N ALA A 116 -8.61 -6.97 8.64
CA ALA A 116 -8.62 -8.40 8.35
C ALA A 116 -7.46 -9.13 9.04
N LEU A 117 -6.26 -8.54 9.09
CA LEU A 117 -5.15 -9.06 9.89
C LEU A 117 -5.50 -9.10 11.38
N ILE A 118 -6.12 -8.05 11.91
CA ILE A 118 -6.54 -7.95 13.31
C ILE A 118 -7.60 -9.02 13.65
N ILE A 119 -8.65 -9.12 12.85
CA ILE A 119 -9.73 -10.11 13.04
C ILE A 119 -9.17 -11.53 12.88
N GLY A 120 -8.28 -11.74 11.91
CA GLY A 120 -7.62 -13.01 11.67
C GLY A 120 -6.72 -13.42 12.84
N GLY A 121 -5.95 -12.49 13.40
CA GLY A 121 -5.15 -12.71 14.59
C GLY A 121 -6.02 -12.98 15.82
N ALA A 122 -7.11 -12.22 16.01
CA ALA A 122 -8.01 -12.40 17.15
C ALA A 122 -8.69 -13.77 17.11
N ALA A 123 -9.01 -14.26 15.91
CA ALA A 123 -9.61 -15.56 15.71
C ALA A 123 -8.69 -16.73 16.02
N SER A 124 -7.37 -16.54 16.09
CA SER A 124 -6.41 -17.62 16.38
C SER A 124 -6.38 -18.01 17.86
N GLY A 125 -6.72 -17.06 18.75
CA GLY A 125 -6.75 -17.27 20.20
C GLY A 125 -5.36 -17.37 20.85
N SER A 126 -4.27 -17.02 20.15
CA SER A 126 -2.93 -17.04 20.73
C SER A 126 -2.59 -15.75 21.47
N PRO A 127 -1.90 -15.81 22.63
CA PRO A 127 -1.47 -14.62 23.36
C PRO A 127 -0.54 -13.70 22.54
N TYR A 128 0.32 -14.30 21.70
CA TYR A 128 1.22 -13.56 20.81
C TYR A 128 0.47 -12.78 19.73
N ALA A 129 -0.58 -13.37 19.15
CA ALA A 129 -1.45 -12.65 18.23
C ALA A 129 -2.15 -11.49 18.92
N GLY A 130 -2.58 -11.64 20.17
CA GLY A 130 -3.16 -10.56 20.99
C GLY A 130 -2.24 -9.33 21.11
N VAL A 131 -0.95 -9.55 21.37
CA VAL A 131 0.04 -8.46 21.42
C VAL A 131 0.28 -7.86 20.03
N GLY A 132 0.38 -8.68 18.99
CA GLY A 132 0.54 -8.20 17.61
C GLY A 132 -0.62 -7.33 17.13
N ILE A 133 -1.85 -7.70 17.48
CA ILE A 133 -3.08 -6.96 17.17
C ILE A 133 -3.08 -5.57 17.81
N SER A 134 -2.70 -5.47 19.09
CA SER A 134 -2.64 -4.16 19.76
C SER A 134 -1.63 -3.22 19.11
N ARG A 135 -0.51 -3.77 18.64
CA ARG A 135 0.51 -3.01 17.90
C ARG A 135 0.06 -2.60 16.50
N GLU A 136 -0.65 -3.47 15.79
CA GLU A 136 -1.24 -3.12 14.49
C GLU A 136 -2.27 -1.99 14.63
N MET A 137 -3.10 -2.01 15.68
CA MET A 137 -4.04 -0.92 15.97
C MET A 137 -3.30 0.41 16.21
N VAL A 138 -2.19 0.39 16.95
CA VAL A 138 -1.34 1.58 17.13
C VAL A 138 -0.74 2.05 15.81
N ALA A 139 -0.29 1.13 14.94
CA ALA A 139 0.21 1.49 13.62
C ALA A 139 -0.86 2.22 12.80
N ILE A 140 -2.08 1.66 12.72
CA ILE A 140 -3.22 2.24 12.00
C ILE A 140 -3.47 3.67 12.47
N ILE A 141 -3.61 3.88 13.78
CA ILE A 141 -3.88 5.22 14.34
C ILE A 141 -2.73 6.20 14.02
N SER A 142 -1.49 5.71 13.98
CA SER A 142 -0.30 6.54 13.79
C SER A 142 -0.22 7.13 12.38
N TYR A 143 -0.49 6.35 11.34
CA TYR A 143 -0.29 6.81 9.95
C TYR A 143 -1.54 7.39 9.28
N GLU A 144 -2.75 7.16 9.80
CA GLU A 144 -3.99 7.63 9.16
C GLU A 144 -4.07 9.17 9.15
N LEU A 145 -3.71 9.82 10.26
CA LEU A 145 -3.73 11.28 10.35
C LEU A 145 -2.85 11.96 9.29
N PRO A 146 -1.53 11.67 9.19
CA PRO A 146 -0.70 12.31 8.17
C PRO A 146 -1.10 11.91 6.75
N LEU A 147 -1.63 10.71 6.52
CA LEU A 147 -2.14 10.28 5.22
C LEU A 147 -3.34 11.13 4.77
N VAL A 148 -4.30 11.37 5.66
CA VAL A 148 -5.46 12.23 5.36
C VAL A 148 -5.01 13.66 5.06
N ILE A 149 -4.07 14.21 5.83
CA ILE A 149 -3.56 15.57 5.60
C ILE A 149 -2.89 15.68 4.22
N VAL A 150 -2.06 14.70 3.83
CA VAL A 150 -1.44 14.67 2.50
C VAL A 150 -2.52 14.70 1.40
N LEU A 151 -3.56 13.88 1.53
CA LEU A 151 -4.62 13.79 0.53
C LEU A 151 -5.46 15.08 0.45
N LEU A 152 -5.73 15.72 1.59
CA LEU A 152 -6.38 17.04 1.63
C LEU A 152 -5.54 18.12 0.94
N THR A 153 -4.23 18.12 1.17
CA THR A 153 -3.30 19.06 0.54
C THR A 153 -3.34 18.94 -0.99
N ILE A 154 -3.31 17.70 -1.50
CA ILE A 154 -3.37 17.43 -2.94
C ILE A 154 -4.74 17.82 -3.49
N GLY A 155 -5.82 17.38 -2.85
CA GLY A 155 -7.19 17.67 -3.26
C GLY A 155 -7.48 19.17 -3.31
N LYS A 156 -6.91 19.95 -2.38
CA LYS A 156 -7.02 21.41 -2.38
C LYS A 156 -6.22 22.03 -3.53
N LYS A 157 -4.97 21.63 -3.77
CA LYS A 157 -4.17 22.20 -4.87
C LYS A 157 -4.83 21.99 -6.22
N VAL A 158 -5.34 20.78 -6.46
CA VAL A 158 -6.07 20.44 -7.69
C VAL A 158 -7.38 21.22 -7.77
N GLY A 159 -8.10 21.31 -6.66
CA GLY A 159 -9.33 22.10 -6.52
C GLY A 159 -9.18 23.59 -6.84
N MET A 160 -8.07 24.20 -6.42
CA MET A 160 -7.73 25.59 -6.74
C MET A 160 -7.59 25.83 -8.24
N ALA A 161 -7.12 24.84 -9.00
CA ALA A 161 -6.92 24.99 -10.43
C ALA A 161 -8.13 24.60 -11.29
N LEU A 162 -8.90 23.59 -10.88
CA LEU A 162 -9.98 23.01 -11.69
C LEU A 162 -11.38 23.39 -11.23
N ASN A 163 -11.61 23.57 -9.92
CA ASN A 163 -12.95 23.64 -9.33
C ASN A 163 -13.18 24.95 -8.56
N ASN A 164 -12.63 26.07 -9.06
CA ASN A 164 -12.78 27.42 -8.46
C ASN A 164 -12.47 27.47 -6.95
N GLY A 165 -11.52 26.67 -6.48
CA GLY A 165 -11.11 26.63 -5.06
C GLY A 165 -11.77 25.55 -4.20
N ALA A 166 -12.74 24.78 -4.73
CA ALA A 166 -13.36 23.68 -4.02
C ALA A 166 -12.45 22.43 -3.99
N ILE A 167 -12.34 21.78 -2.82
CA ILE A 167 -11.49 20.59 -2.64
C ILE A 167 -12.00 19.44 -3.51
N THR A 168 -11.08 18.81 -4.23
CA THR A 168 -11.38 17.70 -5.13
C THR A 168 -10.94 16.37 -4.54
N PHE A 169 -11.85 15.39 -4.51
CA PHE A 169 -11.54 14.03 -4.04
C PHE A 169 -11.46 12.99 -5.16
N SER A 170 -11.69 13.38 -6.42
CA SER A 170 -11.61 12.47 -7.56
C SER A 170 -10.17 12.28 -8.03
N LEU A 171 -9.68 11.03 -8.02
CA LEU A 171 -8.37 10.66 -8.56
C LEU A 171 -8.25 10.91 -10.06
N SER A 172 -9.35 10.78 -10.80
CA SER A 172 -9.36 11.06 -12.24
C SER A 172 -9.03 12.53 -12.53
N GLN A 173 -9.59 13.45 -11.74
CA GLN A 173 -9.33 14.88 -11.86
C GLN A 173 -7.88 15.22 -11.47
N ILE A 174 -7.33 14.54 -10.46
CA ILE A 174 -5.92 14.70 -10.06
C ILE A 174 -4.97 14.27 -11.20
N VAL A 175 -5.22 13.13 -11.82
CA VAL A 175 -4.41 12.68 -12.97
C VAL A 175 -4.57 13.60 -14.17
N ASN A 176 -5.79 14.08 -14.45
CA ASN A 176 -6.02 15.05 -15.53
C ASN A 176 -5.29 16.38 -15.29
N TYR A 177 -5.28 16.85 -14.05
CA TYR A 177 -4.51 18.03 -13.65
C TYR A 177 -3.01 17.82 -13.91
N GLN A 178 -2.46 16.67 -13.52
CA GLN A 178 -1.05 16.34 -13.75
C GLN A 178 -0.71 16.17 -15.24
N ALA A 179 -1.66 15.71 -16.06
CA ALA A 179 -1.47 15.63 -17.51
C ALA A 179 -1.37 17.01 -18.18
N GLN A 180 -2.00 18.04 -17.61
CA GLN A 180 -1.99 19.41 -18.13
C GLN A 180 -0.83 20.26 -17.56
N TYR A 181 -0.60 20.18 -16.26
CA TYR A 181 0.35 21.04 -15.53
C TYR A 181 1.66 20.34 -15.15
N GLY A 182 1.86 19.08 -15.59
CA GLY A 182 3.03 18.27 -15.29
C GLY A 182 2.96 17.55 -13.92
N PRO A 183 3.95 16.69 -13.61
CA PRO A 183 4.00 15.93 -12.37
C PRO A 183 4.00 16.83 -11.14
N MET A 184 3.23 16.44 -10.14
CA MET A 184 3.00 17.23 -8.94
C MET A 184 4.26 17.42 -8.09
N ILE A 185 5.21 16.49 -8.19
CA ILE A 185 6.51 16.55 -7.50
C ILE A 185 7.36 17.76 -7.92
N THR A 186 7.12 18.33 -9.11
CA THR A 186 7.84 19.52 -9.59
C THR A 186 7.44 20.80 -8.86
N LYS A 187 6.32 20.77 -8.12
CA LYS A 187 5.83 21.91 -7.36
C LYS A 187 6.43 21.89 -5.97
N TRP A 188 7.22 22.91 -5.68
CA TRP A 188 7.87 23.12 -4.37
C TRP A 188 6.89 22.96 -3.19
N SER A 189 5.66 23.47 -3.31
CA SER A 189 4.64 23.42 -2.26
C SER A 189 4.25 22.00 -1.85
N LEU A 190 4.48 20.99 -2.70
CA LEU A 190 4.03 19.61 -2.51
C LEU A 190 5.16 18.61 -2.27
N ILE A 191 6.41 19.03 -2.35
CA ILE A 191 7.57 18.21 -1.98
C ILE A 191 7.44 17.70 -0.53
N PRO A 192 7.05 18.51 0.47
CA PRO A 192 6.91 18.02 1.83
C PRO A 192 5.80 16.97 1.98
N ALA A 193 4.68 17.12 1.27
CA ALA A 193 3.62 16.11 1.23
C ALA A 193 4.05 14.81 0.54
N ALA A 194 4.86 14.91 -0.52
CA ALA A 194 5.43 13.74 -1.19
C ALA A 194 6.36 12.97 -0.25
N ILE A 195 7.25 13.67 0.46
CA ILE A 195 8.14 13.05 1.46
C ILE A 195 7.31 12.41 2.58
N ALA A 196 6.28 13.09 3.09
CA ALA A 196 5.39 12.52 4.10
C ALA A 196 4.75 11.21 3.61
N LEU A 197 4.23 11.17 2.38
CA LEU A 197 3.65 9.94 1.83
C LEU A 197 4.69 8.83 1.64
N LEU A 198 5.91 9.15 1.19
CA LEU A 198 7.00 8.17 1.10
C LEU A 198 7.33 7.55 2.47
N LEU A 199 7.25 8.32 3.56
CA LEU A 199 7.44 7.80 4.91
C LEU A 199 6.26 6.97 5.42
N ILE A 200 5.04 7.22 4.92
CA ILE A 200 3.83 6.47 5.28
C ILE A 200 3.74 5.11 4.56
N ILE A 201 4.26 4.99 3.34
CA ILE A 201 4.16 3.74 2.55
C ILE A 201 4.69 2.52 3.34
N PRO A 202 5.88 2.53 3.95
CA PRO A 202 6.43 1.36 4.63
C PRO A 202 5.60 0.89 5.82
N ILE A 203 5.07 1.81 6.65
CA ILE A 203 4.22 1.44 7.79
C ILE A 203 2.86 0.91 7.32
N LYS A 204 2.26 1.50 6.27
CA LYS A 204 0.97 1.04 5.74
C LYS A 204 1.11 -0.36 5.14
N VAL A 205 2.24 -0.64 4.48
CA VAL A 205 2.56 -1.96 3.93
C VAL A 205 2.82 -2.98 5.05
N GLY A 206 3.44 -2.55 6.15
CA GLY A 206 3.88 -3.42 7.25
C GLY A 206 5.32 -3.88 7.08
N SER A 207 6.17 -3.07 6.43
CA SER A 207 7.58 -3.40 6.16
C SER A 207 8.53 -2.76 7.19
N VAL A 208 9.66 -3.41 7.41
CA VAL A 208 10.80 -2.88 8.18
C VAL A 208 11.15 -1.47 7.68
N PRO A 209 11.35 -0.47 8.56
CA PRO A 209 11.54 -0.57 10.02
C PRO A 209 10.27 -0.49 10.89
N PHE A 210 9.09 -0.39 10.29
CA PHE A 210 7.82 -0.13 10.97
C PHE A 210 6.95 -1.40 11.11
N ASP A 211 7.53 -2.59 10.99
CA ASP A 211 6.89 -3.90 11.08
C ASP A 211 6.61 -4.31 12.54
N ILE A 212 5.97 -3.42 13.31
CA ILE A 212 5.78 -3.59 14.77
C ILE A 212 4.78 -4.70 15.13
N ALA A 213 3.83 -5.00 14.25
CA ALA A 213 2.80 -6.01 14.49
C ALA A 213 3.29 -7.44 14.25
N GLU A 214 4.20 -7.64 13.29
CA GLU A 214 4.77 -8.97 12.99
C GLU A 214 6.02 -9.22 13.84
N ALA A 215 6.88 -8.21 14.00
CA ALA A 215 8.08 -8.18 14.85
C ALA A 215 8.58 -9.57 15.32
N GLU A 216 9.15 -10.34 14.38
CA GLU A 216 9.63 -11.72 14.60
C GLU A 216 10.50 -11.88 15.86
N THR A 217 11.33 -10.87 16.13
CA THR A 217 12.28 -10.86 17.25
C THR A 217 11.63 -10.62 18.61
N GLU A 218 10.40 -10.11 18.66
CA GLU A 218 9.71 -9.78 19.91
C GLU A 218 8.47 -10.66 20.17
N ILE A 219 7.71 -11.00 19.11
CA ILE A 219 6.39 -11.65 19.23
C ILE A 219 6.17 -12.78 18.23
N CYS A 220 7.23 -13.39 17.70
CA CYS A 220 7.17 -14.62 16.89
C CYS A 220 6.26 -14.55 15.65
N GLU A 221 6.25 -13.44 14.88
CA GLU A 221 5.34 -13.15 13.74
C GLU A 221 3.94 -12.62 14.13
N GLY A 222 3.66 -12.43 15.43
CA GLY A 222 2.47 -11.73 15.93
C GLY A 222 1.15 -12.32 15.43
N PRO A 223 0.31 -11.60 14.66
CA PRO A 223 -0.97 -12.11 14.15
C PRO A 223 -0.83 -13.32 13.22
N LEU A 224 0.34 -13.53 12.63
CA LEU A 224 0.59 -14.60 11.66
C LEU A 224 1.08 -15.90 12.29
N VAL A 225 1.42 -15.92 13.59
CA VAL A 225 2.01 -17.07 14.32
C VAL A 225 1.29 -18.40 14.03
N GLU A 226 -0.05 -18.37 14.07
CA GLU A 226 -0.88 -19.57 13.97
C GLU A 226 -1.26 -19.93 12.52
N TYR A 227 -0.91 -19.07 11.55
CA TYR A 227 -1.28 -19.25 10.16
C TYR A 227 -0.33 -20.21 9.43
N SER A 228 -0.91 -21.18 8.73
CA SER A 228 -0.17 -22.17 7.95
C SER A 228 -0.84 -22.46 6.60
N GLY A 229 -0.08 -22.99 5.64
CA GLY A 229 -0.59 -23.37 4.32
C GLY A 229 -1.19 -22.20 3.52
N VAL A 230 -2.36 -22.45 2.92
CA VAL A 230 -3.08 -21.52 2.03
C VAL A 230 -3.44 -20.18 2.70
N PRO A 231 -4.05 -20.11 3.91
CA PRO A 231 -4.31 -18.84 4.59
C PRO A 231 -3.07 -17.95 4.78
N LEU A 232 -1.92 -18.55 5.12
CA LEU A 232 -0.66 -17.81 5.22
C LEU A 232 -0.19 -17.31 3.84
N ALA A 233 -0.34 -18.12 2.79
CA ALA A 233 -0.04 -17.72 1.42
C ALA A 233 -0.82 -16.47 1.02
N ILE A 234 -2.11 -16.42 1.37
CA ILE A 234 -2.99 -15.28 1.06
C ILE A 234 -2.59 -14.04 1.87
N PHE A 235 -2.20 -14.16 3.14
CA PHE A 235 -1.69 -13.01 3.90
C PHE A 235 -0.38 -12.46 3.33
N LYS A 236 0.56 -13.33 2.92
CA LYS A 236 1.80 -12.90 2.26
C LYS A 236 1.53 -12.27 0.89
N LEU A 237 0.54 -12.79 0.16
CA LEU A 237 0.06 -12.18 -1.07
C LEU A 237 -0.59 -10.81 -0.82
N ASN A 238 -1.39 -10.66 0.24
CA ASN A 238 -1.96 -9.38 0.63
C ASN A 238 -0.87 -8.34 0.88
N HIS A 239 0.22 -8.71 1.58
CA HIS A 239 1.35 -7.81 1.77
C HIS A 239 1.99 -7.40 0.42
N ALA A 240 2.19 -8.33 -0.51
CA ALA A 240 2.74 -8.06 -1.82
C ALA A 240 1.84 -7.15 -2.69
N ILE A 241 0.53 -7.40 -2.73
CA ILE A 241 -0.44 -6.58 -3.45
C ILE A 241 -0.56 -5.19 -2.79
N LYS A 242 -0.58 -5.13 -1.46
CA LYS A 242 -0.62 -3.86 -0.71
C LYS A 242 0.61 -2.98 -1.02
N MET A 243 1.79 -3.59 -1.17
CA MET A 243 3.01 -2.91 -1.61
C MET A 243 2.84 -2.28 -3.00
N PHE A 244 2.28 -3.03 -3.97
CA PHE A 244 1.96 -2.49 -5.29
C PHE A 244 0.94 -1.35 -5.21
N ILE A 245 -0.15 -1.53 -4.47
CA ILE A 245 -1.23 -0.55 -4.39
C ILE A 245 -0.76 0.76 -3.76
N MET A 246 0.00 0.70 -2.67
CA MET A 246 0.50 1.91 -2.00
C MET A 246 1.52 2.68 -2.86
N THR A 247 2.40 1.96 -3.55
CA THR A 247 3.36 2.60 -4.45
C THR A 247 2.71 3.11 -5.73
N SER A 248 1.72 2.40 -6.27
CA SER A 248 0.91 2.88 -7.39
C SER A 248 0.13 4.13 -6.98
N LEU A 249 -0.48 4.16 -5.80
CA LEU A 249 -1.18 5.33 -5.28
C LEU A 249 -0.23 6.55 -5.21
N PHE A 250 0.98 6.38 -4.68
CA PHE A 250 1.99 7.44 -4.67
C PHE A 250 2.28 7.96 -6.09
N VAL A 251 2.50 7.05 -7.04
CA VAL A 251 2.75 7.43 -8.44
C VAL A 251 1.56 8.20 -8.99
N THR A 252 0.32 7.74 -8.77
CA THR A 252 -0.87 8.43 -9.26
C THR A 252 -1.05 9.82 -8.70
N LEU A 253 -0.68 10.04 -7.44
CA LEU A 253 -0.86 11.31 -6.75
C LEU A 253 0.25 12.33 -7.05
N PHE A 254 1.49 11.87 -7.27
CA PHE A 254 2.65 12.77 -7.34
C PHE A 254 3.42 12.71 -8.66
N LEU A 255 3.52 11.54 -9.28
CA LEU A 255 4.42 11.28 -10.41
C LEU A 255 3.69 11.06 -11.73
N SER A 256 2.37 10.89 -11.70
CA SER A 256 1.56 10.85 -12.91
C SER A 256 1.80 12.11 -13.74
N GLY A 257 1.82 11.97 -15.06
CA GLY A 257 2.11 13.04 -16.00
C GLY A 257 1.34 12.86 -17.29
N LYS A 258 1.71 13.60 -18.34
CA LYS A 258 1.11 13.42 -19.67
C LYS A 258 1.53 12.04 -20.20
N GLY A 259 0.65 11.06 -20.01
CA GLY A 259 0.86 9.69 -20.52
C GLY A 259 1.19 9.71 -22.01
N THR A 260 1.95 8.71 -22.45
CA THR A 260 2.46 8.56 -23.82
C THR A 260 1.34 8.33 -24.84
N GLY A 261 0.13 8.01 -24.37
CA GLY A 261 -1.04 7.75 -25.22
C GLY A 261 -1.13 6.30 -25.69
N ILE A 262 -0.10 5.50 -25.45
CA ILE A 262 -0.08 4.05 -25.69
C ILE A 262 -0.30 3.36 -24.34
N LEU A 263 -1.43 2.65 -24.21
CA LEU A 263 -1.86 2.04 -22.94
C LEU A 263 -0.81 1.10 -22.33
N ILE A 264 -0.15 0.27 -23.15
CA ILE A 264 0.86 -0.68 -22.67
C ILE A 264 2.10 0.02 -22.12
N VAL A 265 2.52 1.10 -22.79
CA VAL A 265 3.69 1.89 -22.37
C VAL A 265 3.37 2.61 -21.07
N ASP A 266 2.17 3.18 -20.95
CA ASP A 266 1.73 3.87 -19.73
C ASP A 266 1.65 2.91 -18.53
N ILE A 267 1.19 1.67 -18.71
CA ILE A 267 1.19 0.65 -17.66
C ILE A 267 2.62 0.27 -17.27
N LEU A 268 3.50 0.04 -18.25
CA LEU A 268 4.89 -0.32 -17.97
C LEU A 268 5.61 0.81 -17.21
N LEU A 269 5.36 2.05 -17.62
CA LEU A 269 5.88 3.25 -16.97
C LEU A 269 5.38 3.33 -15.52
N GLN A 270 4.09 3.09 -15.28
CA GLN A 270 3.53 3.02 -13.93
C GLN A 270 4.25 1.99 -13.07
N VAL A 271 4.43 0.76 -13.58
CA VAL A 271 5.10 -0.32 -12.85
C VAL A 271 6.56 0.02 -12.55
N ILE A 272 7.27 0.63 -13.51
CA ILE A 272 8.65 1.09 -13.32
C ILE A 272 8.72 2.17 -12.24
N LEU A 273 7.85 3.17 -12.28
CA LEU A 273 7.81 4.22 -11.26
C LEU A 273 7.45 3.63 -9.89
N SER A 274 6.49 2.70 -9.82
CA SER A 274 6.16 2.00 -8.57
C SER A 274 7.36 1.23 -8.04
N ALA A 275 8.15 0.58 -8.90
CA ALA A 275 9.39 -0.09 -8.51
C ALA A 275 10.44 0.89 -7.96
N ILE A 276 10.60 2.06 -8.58
CA ILE A 276 11.49 3.12 -8.06
C ILE A 276 11.01 3.59 -6.68
N VAL A 277 9.71 3.79 -6.50
CA VAL A 277 9.12 4.16 -5.20
C VAL A 277 9.40 3.07 -4.17
N VAL A 278 9.21 1.79 -4.49
CA VAL A 278 9.57 0.68 -3.58
C VAL A 278 11.03 0.76 -3.15
N ILE A 279 11.95 0.98 -4.10
CA ILE A 279 13.38 1.07 -3.81
C ILE A 279 13.64 2.24 -2.85
N VAL A 280 13.05 3.41 -3.11
CA VAL A 280 13.30 4.65 -2.35
C VAL A 280 12.60 4.68 -0.99
N SER A 281 11.37 4.16 -0.87
CA SER A 281 10.60 4.21 0.38
C SER A 281 10.79 2.97 1.24
N ILE A 282 10.85 1.78 0.64
CA ILE A 282 10.87 0.51 1.40
C ILE A 282 12.30 -0.03 1.47
N SER A 283 12.92 -0.34 0.34
CA SER A 283 14.19 -1.10 0.32
C SER A 283 15.36 -0.34 0.96
N THR A 284 15.50 0.95 0.67
CA THR A 284 16.55 1.80 1.26
C THR A 284 16.34 1.98 2.76
N LEU A 285 15.11 2.29 3.22
CA LEU A 285 14.82 2.45 4.64
C LEU A 285 15.07 1.14 5.39
N LYS A 286 14.61 0.01 4.85
CA LYS A 286 14.85 -1.33 5.39
C LYS A 286 16.33 -1.69 5.48
N ALA A 287 17.17 -1.18 4.57
CA ALA A 287 18.60 -1.48 4.56
C ALA A 287 19.42 -0.55 5.48
N ILE A 288 18.99 0.72 5.65
CA ILE A 288 19.74 1.75 6.37
C ILE A 288 19.33 1.82 7.85
N THR A 289 18.07 1.54 8.16
CA THR A 289 17.51 1.75 9.50
C THR A 289 17.33 0.45 10.27
N ALA A 290 17.42 0.55 11.60
CA ALA A 290 17.02 -0.53 12.50
C ALA A 290 15.51 -0.49 12.76
N ARG A 291 14.93 -1.62 13.17
CA ARG A 291 13.53 -1.70 13.61
C ARG A 291 13.26 -0.72 14.75
N LEU A 292 12.11 -0.06 14.69
CA LEU A 292 11.67 0.90 15.70
C LEU A 292 10.69 0.25 16.68
N LYS A 293 10.75 0.67 17.95
CA LYS A 293 9.79 0.25 18.97
C LYS A 293 8.44 0.92 18.74
N VAL A 294 7.36 0.29 19.21
CA VAL A 294 5.97 0.77 19.09
C VAL A 294 5.81 2.25 19.48
N GLU A 295 6.35 2.66 20.62
CA GLU A 295 6.26 4.05 21.08
C GLU A 295 7.02 5.04 20.18
N GLN A 296 8.15 4.61 19.62
CA GLN A 296 8.96 5.44 18.73
C GLN A 296 8.25 5.62 17.39
N VAL A 297 7.56 4.59 16.90
CA VAL A 297 6.75 4.66 15.69
C VAL A 297 5.63 5.68 15.83
N LEU A 298 4.85 5.62 16.92
CA LEU A 298 3.78 6.58 17.15
C LEU A 298 4.33 8.00 17.22
N LYS A 299 5.39 8.24 18.01
CA LYS A 299 6.03 9.55 18.12
C LYS A 299 6.54 10.04 16.77
N PHE A 300 7.20 9.18 15.98
CA PHE A 300 7.73 9.52 14.67
C PHE A 300 6.65 9.99 13.71
N PHE A 301 5.53 9.25 13.58
CA PHE A 301 4.46 9.61 12.66
C PHE A 301 3.70 10.86 13.09
N TRP A 302 3.55 11.07 14.40
CA TRP A 302 2.90 12.26 14.96
C TRP A 302 3.75 13.52 14.95
N THR A 303 5.08 13.40 14.80
CA THR A 303 5.97 14.57 14.68
C THR A 303 6.38 14.85 13.25
N TYR A 304 7.06 13.93 12.55
CA TYR A 304 7.70 14.26 11.28
C TYR A 304 6.76 14.24 10.08
N PRO A 305 6.07 13.12 9.75
CA PRO A 305 5.15 13.08 8.60
C PRO A 305 3.97 14.04 8.74
N THR A 306 3.41 14.19 9.94
CA THR A 306 2.34 15.18 10.21
C THR A 306 2.84 16.61 10.03
N ALA A 307 4.01 16.97 10.56
CA ALA A 307 4.56 18.32 10.39
C ALA A 307 4.84 18.61 8.90
N LEU A 308 5.40 17.66 8.16
CA LEU A 308 5.64 17.81 6.72
C LEU A 308 4.34 17.95 5.93
N ALA A 309 3.32 17.13 6.25
CA ALA A 309 2.02 17.20 5.62
C ALA A 309 1.31 18.53 5.91
N LEU A 310 1.37 19.02 7.16
CA LEU A 310 0.81 20.31 7.57
C LEU A 310 1.53 21.49 6.93
N LEU A 311 2.87 21.44 6.85
CA LEU A 311 3.65 22.47 6.18
C LEU A 311 3.21 22.59 4.71
N SER A 312 3.09 21.46 4.01
CA SER A 312 2.58 21.44 2.63
C SER A 312 1.14 21.96 2.54
N LEU A 313 0.26 21.59 3.48
CA LEU A 313 -1.11 22.08 3.54
C LEU A 313 -1.15 23.61 3.66
N ILE A 314 -0.34 24.18 4.55
CA ILE A 314 -0.25 25.63 4.77
C ILE A 314 0.27 26.33 3.51
N LEU A 315 1.33 25.80 2.88
CA LEU A 315 1.86 26.37 1.63
C LEU A 315 0.81 26.40 0.53
N VAL A 316 0.06 25.31 0.35
CA VAL A 316 -1.04 25.25 -0.63
C VAL A 316 -2.16 26.20 -0.25
N TRP A 317 -2.48 26.35 1.05
CA TRP A 317 -3.47 27.31 1.52
C TRP A 317 -3.09 28.76 1.23
N MET A 318 -1.81 29.09 1.34
CA MET A 318 -1.26 30.42 1.03
C MET A 318 -1.16 30.68 -0.49
N GLY A 319 -1.52 29.71 -1.34
CA GLY A 319 -1.56 29.86 -2.80
C GLY A 319 -0.30 29.40 -3.53
N PHE A 320 0.69 28.83 -2.84
CA PHE A 320 1.90 28.27 -3.46
C PHE A 320 1.66 26.87 -4.02
#